data_AF-A0A4R5MK69-F1
#
_entry.id   AF-A0A4R5MK69-F1
#
_cell.length_a   1.000
_cell.length_b   1.000
_cell.length_c   1.000
_cell.angle_alpha   90.00
_cell.angle_beta   90.00
_cell.angle_gamma   90.00
#
_symmetry.space_group_name_H-M   'P 1'
#
loop_
_entity.id
_entity.type
_entity.pdbx_description
1 polymer ?
#
loop_
_entity_poly.entity_id
_entity_poly.type
_entity_poly.pdbx_seq_one_letter_code
_entity_poly.pdbx_strand_id
1 'polypeptide(L)'
;MNIHLIKTTEYPLGNYKQVLELLRSFTGPMKFLSPIDRVPTDDEDAQNAALNWDGNNELVLECFEHRLSTVNELPEDWRAFFKRCSNYRRNNAVGTSDFVMLLTEQRNLANWFSMFDGKNNAFIDCADWEYFTKSPSTYPIAYEVVANVLRTIMCPKLTLPNPYFHKQTIGCINDLCMNKSEISIKLRTADVCPVCVERLNEQGIDDRVLDQCIGIIEGIRSQLLFREGSRRPRQLSEIKLTDNNKFYFTGYGNLELKLFPLQKVLYAFYLNHLEGVRLNELSDHKAELLYWYRKFSNADTNAQINTRIADLINPIGSSFSEKKSSLNNKIKALLGENLAQQYKIGGESGEVFKINVDRHLVVLPEDRSLTYA
;
A
#
# COMPACT_ATOMS: atom_id res chain seq x y z
N MET A 1 -6.75 15.76 1.89
CA MET A 1 -5.43 16.28 1.47
C MET A 1 -4.99 15.50 0.25
N ASN A 2 -4.62 16.16 -0.85
CA ASN A 2 -4.20 15.47 -2.08
C ASN A 2 -2.67 15.44 -2.17
N ILE A 3 -2.13 14.27 -2.48
CA ILE A 3 -0.71 14.02 -2.68
C ILE A 3 -0.51 13.52 -4.12
N HIS A 4 0.03 14.34 -5.00
CA HIS A 4 0.34 13.98 -6.37
C HIS A 4 1.71 13.29 -6.44
N LEU A 5 1.73 12.01 -6.80
CA LEU A 5 2.96 11.30 -7.09
C LEU A 5 3.29 11.42 -8.58
N ILE A 6 4.47 11.93 -8.89
CA ILE A 6 5.00 12.01 -10.25
C ILE A 6 6.33 11.27 -10.32
N LYS A 7 6.77 10.90 -11.53
CA LYS A 7 8.07 10.26 -11.74
C LYS A 7 8.85 10.97 -12.83
N THR A 8 10.17 10.83 -12.80
CA THR A 8 11.02 11.10 -13.95
C THR A 8 10.93 9.96 -14.98
N THR A 9 11.50 10.17 -16.17
CA THR A 9 11.40 9.22 -17.27
C THR A 9 12.13 7.91 -16.95
N GLU A 10 13.30 8.01 -16.32
CA GLU A 10 14.15 6.87 -15.98
C GLU A 10 13.56 5.96 -14.89
N TYR A 11 12.75 6.48 -13.97
CA TYR A 11 12.17 5.64 -12.94
C TYR A 11 11.12 4.68 -13.54
N PRO A 12 11.28 3.35 -13.38
CA PRO A 12 10.42 2.37 -14.04
C PRO A 12 8.95 2.49 -13.64
N LEU A 13 8.05 2.44 -14.63
CA LEU A 13 6.61 2.54 -14.42
C LEU A 13 6.06 1.47 -13.46
N GLY A 14 6.54 0.23 -13.58
CA GLY A 14 6.11 -0.87 -12.71
C GLY A 14 6.42 -0.58 -11.24
N ASN A 15 7.61 -0.07 -10.95
CA ASN A 15 8.02 0.29 -9.59
C ASN A 15 7.18 1.47 -9.06
N TYR A 16 6.97 2.49 -9.90
CA TYR A 16 6.09 3.61 -9.59
C TYR A 16 4.66 3.15 -9.21
N LYS A 17 4.05 2.25 -10.00
CA LYS A 17 2.71 1.73 -9.72
C LYS A 17 2.66 0.98 -8.39
N GLN A 18 3.68 0.18 -8.07
CA GLN A 18 3.74 -0.53 -6.78
C GLN A 18 3.80 0.43 -5.59
N VAL A 19 4.59 1.52 -5.67
CA VAL A 19 4.64 2.54 -4.61
C VAL A 19 3.28 3.20 -4.43
N LEU A 20 2.66 3.58 -5.54
CA LEU A 20 1.34 4.23 -5.54
C LEU A 20 0.25 3.32 -4.95
N GLU A 21 0.20 2.05 -5.36
CA GLU A 21 -0.75 1.06 -4.84
C GLU A 21 -0.55 0.79 -3.34
N LEU A 22 0.70 0.68 -2.90
CA LEU A 22 1.02 0.52 -1.48
C LEU A 22 0.48 1.72 -0.67
N LEU A 23 0.75 2.95 -1.09
CA LEU A 23 0.26 4.16 -0.41
C LEU A 23 -1.27 4.23 -0.42
N ARG A 24 -1.92 3.84 -1.52
CA ARG A 24 -3.39 3.78 -1.65
C ARG A 24 -4.05 2.68 -0.83
N SER A 25 -3.30 1.67 -0.39
CA SER A 25 -3.84 0.60 0.44
C SER A 25 -4.25 1.08 1.84
N PHE A 26 -3.70 2.22 2.29
CA PHE A 26 -4.01 2.82 3.58
C PHE A 26 -5.16 3.82 3.48
N THR A 27 -6.18 3.64 4.30
CA THR A 27 -7.36 4.52 4.34
C THR A 27 -7.13 5.77 5.17
N GLY A 28 -7.65 6.92 4.74
CA GLY A 28 -7.65 8.15 5.53
C GLY A 28 -7.89 9.41 4.68
N PRO A 29 -7.73 10.60 5.27
CA PRO A 29 -7.99 11.89 4.62
C PRO A 29 -6.99 12.26 3.50
N MET A 30 -5.81 11.66 3.47
CA MET A 30 -4.83 11.77 2.38
C MET A 30 -5.23 10.89 1.21
N LYS A 31 -5.21 11.47 0.01
CA LYS A 31 -5.47 10.79 -1.27
C LYS A 31 -4.22 10.87 -2.13
N PHE A 32 -3.67 9.72 -2.50
CA PHE A 32 -2.53 9.63 -3.40
C PHE A 32 -3.00 9.57 -4.85
N LEU A 33 -2.67 10.59 -5.64
CA LEU A 33 -3.12 10.79 -7.01
C LEU A 33 -1.96 10.57 -7.99
N SER A 34 -2.25 10.00 -9.15
CA SER A 34 -1.30 9.87 -10.25
C SER A 34 -1.79 10.62 -11.48
N PRO A 35 -0.88 11.23 -12.27
CA PRO A 35 -1.21 11.71 -13.61
C PRO A 35 -1.76 10.59 -14.50
N ILE A 36 -1.33 9.35 -14.28
CA ILE A 36 -1.65 8.19 -15.12
C ILE A 36 -3.12 7.77 -14.98
N ASP A 37 -3.76 8.04 -13.83
CA ASP A 37 -5.18 7.71 -13.64
C ASP A 37 -6.13 8.57 -14.50
N ARG A 38 -5.63 9.66 -15.10
CA ARG A 38 -6.43 10.58 -15.93
C ARG A 38 -6.52 10.13 -17.40
N VAL A 39 -5.88 9.02 -17.74
CA VAL A 39 -5.77 8.49 -19.11
C VAL A 39 -6.79 7.36 -19.25
N PRO A 40 -7.74 7.43 -20.22
CA PRO A 40 -8.68 6.35 -20.46
C PRO A 40 -7.97 5.01 -20.73
N THR A 41 -8.47 3.93 -20.14
CA THR A 41 -7.79 2.63 -20.03
C THR A 41 -7.69 1.83 -21.33
N ASP A 42 -8.37 2.24 -22.39
CA ASP A 42 -8.68 1.32 -23.51
C ASP A 42 -7.82 1.56 -24.76
N ASP A 43 -6.84 2.46 -24.69
CA ASP A 43 -5.98 2.81 -25.83
C ASP A 43 -4.50 2.73 -25.42
N GLU A 44 -3.81 1.67 -25.84
CA GLU A 44 -2.39 1.44 -25.54
C GLU A 44 -1.50 2.59 -26.05
N ASP A 45 -1.90 3.26 -27.11
CA ASP A 45 -1.21 4.44 -27.65
C ASP A 45 -1.46 5.70 -26.81
N ALA A 46 -2.65 5.87 -26.21
CA ALA A 46 -2.93 6.95 -25.27
C ALA A 46 -2.27 6.70 -23.90
N GLN A 47 -2.17 5.44 -23.47
CA GLN A 47 -1.33 5.06 -22.34
C GLN A 47 0.12 5.42 -22.66
N ASN A 48 0.68 5.02 -23.81
CA ASN A 48 2.05 5.38 -24.18
C ASN A 48 2.28 6.91 -24.33
N ALA A 49 1.29 7.67 -24.82
CA ALA A 49 1.34 9.12 -24.94
C ALA A 49 1.21 9.87 -23.59
N ALA A 50 0.51 9.30 -22.61
CA ALA A 50 0.48 9.85 -21.25
C ALA A 50 1.60 9.30 -20.34
N LEU A 51 2.12 8.12 -20.68
CA LEU A 51 3.35 7.52 -20.15
C LEU A 51 4.60 8.28 -20.66
N ASN A 52 4.48 8.93 -21.83
CA ASN A 52 5.36 9.95 -22.39
C ASN A 52 4.68 11.33 -22.38
N TRP A 53 4.17 11.79 -21.23
CA TRP A 53 3.86 13.21 -21.07
C TRP A 53 5.15 14.04 -21.07
N ASP A 54 5.77 14.12 -22.25
CA ASP A 54 6.50 15.27 -22.74
C ASP A 54 5.48 16.41 -22.91
N GLY A 55 5.89 17.64 -22.61
CA GLY A 55 5.02 18.80 -22.68
C GLY A 55 4.69 19.21 -24.10
N ASN A 56 3.95 18.41 -24.87
CA ASN A 56 3.45 18.78 -26.19
C ASN A 56 2.25 17.92 -26.63
N ASN A 57 1.16 18.59 -26.96
CA ASN A 57 0.41 18.36 -28.20
C ASN A 57 -0.27 19.70 -28.53
N GLU A 58 -0.14 20.31 -29.71
CA GLU A 58 0.48 19.90 -30.98
C GLU A 58 0.62 21.22 -31.80
N LEU A 59 1.72 21.40 -32.57
CA LEU A 59 2.11 22.58 -33.38
C LEU A 59 3.17 23.56 -32.82
N VAL A 60 4.33 23.12 -32.30
CA VAL A 60 5.60 23.88 -32.43
C VAL A 60 6.81 22.93 -32.50
N LEU A 61 6.86 22.13 -33.57
CA LEU A 61 8.08 21.44 -34.03
C LEU A 61 8.84 22.44 -34.92
N GLU A 62 9.84 23.13 -34.36
CA GLU A 62 11.02 23.60 -35.13
C GLU A 62 12.16 24.27 -34.32
N CYS A 63 12.13 24.33 -32.97
CA CYS A 63 13.20 25.07 -32.25
C CYS A 63 13.79 24.45 -30.97
N PHE A 64 13.53 23.19 -30.61
CA PHE A 64 14.12 22.60 -29.39
C PHE A 64 14.69 21.17 -29.52
N GLU A 65 14.95 20.70 -30.75
CA GLU A 65 15.69 19.43 -30.97
C GLU A 65 17.21 19.56 -30.77
N HIS A 66 17.72 20.73 -30.38
CA HIS A 66 19.12 20.94 -30.02
C HIS A 66 19.29 21.33 -28.55
N ARG A 67 19.19 20.32 -27.65
CA ARG A 67 19.85 20.19 -26.32
C ARG A 67 18.92 19.64 -25.22
N LEU A 68 18.65 18.33 -25.22
CA LEU A 68 18.45 17.59 -23.97
C LEU A 68 19.26 16.30 -24.06
N SER A 69 20.38 16.34 -23.35
CA SER A 69 21.43 15.34 -23.26
C SER A 69 20.89 14.01 -22.72
N THR A 70 21.40 12.92 -23.31
CA THR A 70 21.83 11.66 -22.67
C THR A 70 21.54 11.55 -21.16
N VAL A 71 21.06 10.38 -20.72
CA VAL A 71 21.13 9.91 -19.32
C VAL A 71 22.40 10.46 -18.68
N ASN A 72 22.27 11.48 -17.85
CA ASN A 72 23.44 12.07 -17.21
C ASN A 72 23.75 11.16 -16.03
N GLU A 73 24.80 10.36 -16.14
CA GLU A 73 25.38 9.64 -14.98
C GLU A 73 25.79 10.62 -13.86
N LEU A 74 25.90 11.91 -14.17
CA LEU A 74 26.26 12.98 -13.24
C LEU A 74 25.08 13.38 -12.34
N PRO A 75 25.30 13.52 -11.01
CA PRO A 75 24.25 13.94 -10.09
C PRO A 75 23.67 15.34 -10.41
N GLU A 76 22.36 15.52 -10.17
CA GLU A 76 21.64 16.77 -10.42
C GLU A 76 21.46 17.64 -9.14
N ASP A 77 21.31 18.96 -9.34
CA ASP A 77 20.95 19.93 -8.29
C ASP A 77 19.46 19.84 -7.93
N TRP A 78 19.13 19.99 -6.65
CA TRP A 78 17.75 20.00 -6.15
C TRP A 78 16.83 20.98 -6.86
N ARG A 79 17.36 22.12 -7.32
CA ARG A 79 16.60 23.12 -8.10
C ARG A 79 16.04 22.53 -9.38
N ALA A 80 16.73 21.57 -10.02
CA ALA A 80 16.23 20.89 -11.20
C ALA A 80 15.01 20.01 -10.87
N PHE A 81 15.08 19.23 -9.80
CA PHE A 81 13.96 18.43 -9.31
C PHE A 81 12.73 19.29 -8.96
N PHE A 82 12.92 20.36 -8.19
CA PHE A 82 11.81 21.25 -7.81
C PHE A 82 11.24 22.06 -8.98
N LYS A 83 12.05 22.35 -10.01
CA LYS A 83 11.55 22.91 -11.27
C LYS A 83 10.60 21.94 -11.97
N ARG A 84 10.89 20.64 -11.99
CA ARG A 84 9.98 19.61 -12.53
C ARG A 84 8.66 19.58 -11.76
N CYS A 85 8.69 19.62 -10.41
CA CYS A 85 7.47 19.72 -9.59
C CYS A 85 6.66 20.98 -9.92
N SER A 86 7.33 22.13 -10.04
CA SER A 86 6.69 23.41 -10.36
C SER A 86 6.07 23.42 -11.76
N ASN A 87 6.72 22.79 -12.74
CA ASN A 87 6.16 22.61 -14.08
C ASN A 87 4.90 21.74 -14.05
N TYR A 88 4.95 20.62 -13.32
CA TYR A 88 3.78 19.75 -13.13
C TYR A 88 2.60 20.53 -12.55
N ARG A 89 2.82 21.33 -11.50
CA ARG A 89 1.77 22.15 -10.88
C ARG A 89 1.13 23.11 -11.87
N ARG A 90 1.93 23.83 -12.66
CA ARG A 90 1.43 24.79 -13.66
C ARG A 90 0.60 24.10 -14.73
N ASN A 91 1.10 23.00 -15.28
CA ASN A 91 0.45 22.33 -16.40
C ASN A 91 -0.83 21.58 -16.00
N ASN A 92 -0.95 21.19 -14.72
CA ASN A 92 -2.10 20.43 -14.21
C ASN A 92 -3.01 21.25 -13.28
N ALA A 93 -2.80 22.56 -13.19
CA ALA A 93 -3.52 23.48 -12.31
C ALA A 93 -3.59 22.99 -10.84
N VAL A 94 -2.49 22.46 -10.33
CA VAL A 94 -2.42 21.92 -8.96
C VAL A 94 -2.29 23.07 -7.96
N GLY A 95 -3.22 23.16 -7.01
CA GLY A 95 -3.26 24.19 -5.98
C GLY A 95 -2.09 24.14 -5.01
N THR A 96 -1.84 25.23 -4.29
CA THR A 96 -0.74 25.36 -3.31
C THR A 96 -0.94 24.51 -2.06
N SER A 97 -2.19 24.15 -1.73
CA SER A 97 -2.55 23.24 -0.63
C SER A 97 -2.17 21.77 -0.89
N ASP A 98 -1.98 21.42 -2.16
CA ASP A 98 -1.76 20.04 -2.58
C ASP A 98 -0.26 19.75 -2.62
N PHE A 99 0.12 18.51 -2.38
CA PHE A 99 1.51 18.07 -2.34
C PHE A 99 1.93 17.47 -3.68
N VAL A 100 3.19 17.67 -4.08
CA VAL A 100 3.77 17.05 -5.27
C VAL A 100 5.07 16.35 -4.88
N MET A 101 5.11 15.03 -5.10
CA MET A 101 6.20 14.14 -4.71
C MET A 101 6.81 13.54 -5.98
N LEU A 102 8.06 13.92 -6.29
CA LEU A 102 8.79 13.43 -7.45
C LEU A 102 9.63 12.19 -7.10
N LEU A 103 9.34 11.06 -7.73
CA LEU A 103 10.14 9.84 -7.66
C LEU A 103 11.16 9.84 -8.79
N THR A 104 12.44 9.65 -8.46
CA THR A 104 13.54 9.78 -9.42
C THR A 104 14.67 8.79 -9.11
N GLU A 105 15.26 8.18 -10.15
CA GLU A 105 16.52 7.43 -10.01
C GLU A 105 17.74 8.30 -10.34
N GLN A 106 17.54 9.51 -10.88
CA GLN A 106 18.59 10.50 -11.00
C GLN A 106 19.17 10.85 -9.62
N ARG A 107 20.46 10.58 -9.42
CA ARG A 107 21.18 10.92 -8.20
C ARG A 107 21.20 12.43 -7.98
N ASN A 108 21.14 12.84 -6.71
CA ASN A 108 21.24 14.26 -6.33
C ASN A 108 22.64 14.61 -5.82
N LEU A 109 23.14 15.81 -6.12
CA LEU A 109 24.50 16.28 -5.77
C LEU A 109 24.83 16.17 -4.29
N ALA A 110 23.83 16.39 -3.43
CA ALA A 110 23.99 16.35 -1.99
C ALA A 110 23.84 14.93 -1.41
N ASN A 111 23.55 13.93 -2.24
CA ASN A 111 23.47 12.51 -1.89
C ASN A 111 22.44 12.20 -0.78
N TRP A 112 21.31 12.91 -0.74
CA TRP A 112 20.24 12.67 0.23
C TRP A 112 19.17 11.71 -0.30
N PHE A 113 18.53 10.93 0.56
CA PHE A 113 17.43 10.05 0.16
C PHE A 113 16.19 10.81 -0.31
N SER A 114 15.99 12.02 0.18
CA SER A 114 14.88 12.89 -0.22
C SER A 114 15.11 14.32 0.27
N MET A 115 14.37 15.28 -0.29
CA MET A 115 14.34 16.66 0.20
C MET A 115 13.06 17.36 -0.23
N PHE A 116 12.58 18.31 0.59
CA PHE A 116 11.44 19.17 0.31
C PHE A 116 11.86 20.63 0.10
N ASP A 117 11.02 21.42 -0.58
CA ASP A 117 11.32 22.82 -0.92
C ASP A 117 10.60 23.87 -0.04
N GLY A 118 9.79 23.40 0.91
CA GLY A 118 8.95 24.25 1.78
C GLY A 118 7.69 24.80 1.10
N LYS A 119 7.38 24.37 -0.13
CA LYS A 119 6.21 24.77 -0.93
C LYS A 119 5.38 23.54 -1.34
N ASN A 120 5.28 22.57 -0.44
CA ASN A 120 4.59 21.30 -0.66
C ASN A 120 5.16 20.48 -1.82
N ASN A 121 6.43 20.70 -2.22
CA ASN A 121 7.13 19.82 -3.15
C ASN A 121 8.24 19.05 -2.44
N ALA A 122 8.43 17.81 -2.85
CA ALA A 122 9.61 17.04 -2.49
C ALA A 122 10.07 16.16 -3.65
N PHE A 123 11.34 15.76 -3.62
CA PHE A 123 11.83 14.64 -4.42
C PHE A 123 12.27 13.49 -3.50
N ILE A 124 12.19 12.27 -4.02
CA ILE A 124 12.61 11.04 -3.36
C ILE A 124 13.55 10.30 -4.31
N ASP A 125 14.76 10.03 -3.83
CA ASP A 125 15.75 9.20 -4.51
C ASP A 125 15.32 7.73 -4.44
N CYS A 126 15.18 7.11 -5.60
CA CYS A 126 14.67 5.76 -5.77
C CYS A 126 15.78 4.74 -6.10
N ALA A 127 17.02 5.19 -6.28
CA ALA A 127 18.14 4.34 -6.64
C ALA A 127 18.82 3.71 -5.41
N ASP A 128 19.48 2.57 -5.61
CA ASP A 128 20.47 2.00 -4.70
C ASP A 128 19.95 1.62 -3.29
N TRP A 129 18.64 1.39 -3.12
CA TRP A 129 18.04 1.04 -1.82
C TRP A 129 18.45 -0.36 -1.32
N GLU A 130 18.84 -1.25 -2.22
CA GLU A 130 19.33 -2.60 -1.94
C GLU A 130 20.61 -2.63 -1.09
N TYR A 131 21.37 -1.52 -1.05
CA TYR A 131 22.55 -1.39 -0.19
C TYR A 131 22.18 -1.15 1.28
N PHE A 132 20.95 -0.72 1.56
CA PHE A 132 20.53 -0.28 2.90
C PHE A 132 19.45 -1.18 3.53
N THR A 133 18.63 -1.83 2.70
CA THR A 133 17.58 -2.75 3.16
C THR A 133 17.53 -3.98 2.27
N LYS A 134 17.17 -5.13 2.85
CA LYS A 134 16.95 -6.38 2.08
C LYS A 134 15.54 -6.47 1.51
N SER A 135 14.66 -5.53 1.87
CA SER A 135 13.29 -5.47 1.36
C SER A 135 13.23 -4.74 0.02
N PRO A 136 12.19 -4.96 -0.79
CA PRO A 136 11.97 -4.19 -2.02
C PRO A 136 12.00 -2.68 -1.75
N SER A 137 12.62 -1.92 -2.66
CA SER A 137 12.74 -0.46 -2.59
C SER A 137 11.40 0.27 -2.52
N THR A 138 10.31 -0.38 -2.96
CA THR A 138 8.93 0.12 -2.81
C THR A 138 8.61 0.59 -1.39
N TYR A 139 9.06 -0.14 -0.37
CA TYR A 139 8.78 0.18 1.03
C TYR A 139 9.50 1.43 1.52
N PRO A 140 10.84 1.55 1.45
CA PRO A 140 11.53 2.76 1.88
C PRO A 140 11.16 3.99 1.04
N ILE A 141 10.89 3.83 -0.26
CA ILE A 141 10.43 4.94 -1.11
C ILE A 141 9.06 5.45 -0.63
N ALA A 142 8.10 4.55 -0.38
CA ALA A 142 6.79 4.93 0.18
C ALA A 142 6.91 5.58 1.57
N TYR A 143 7.84 5.10 2.41
CA TYR A 143 8.12 5.71 3.70
C TYR A 143 8.61 7.15 3.55
N GLU A 144 9.56 7.40 2.65
CA GLU A 144 10.11 8.74 2.41
C GLU A 144 9.08 9.69 1.79
N VAL A 145 8.13 9.20 0.98
CA VAL A 145 6.99 10.00 0.54
C VAL A 145 6.20 10.55 1.74
N VAL A 146 5.78 9.68 2.66
CA VAL A 146 4.98 10.09 3.82
C VAL A 146 5.78 10.94 4.80
N ALA A 147 7.05 10.59 5.01
CA ALA A 147 7.94 11.37 5.85
C ALA A 147 8.12 12.81 5.31
N ASN A 148 8.19 12.99 3.98
CA ASN A 148 8.24 14.32 3.38
C ASN A 148 6.93 15.09 3.46
N VAL A 149 5.77 14.43 3.49
CA VAL A 149 4.50 15.12 3.79
C VAL A 149 4.57 15.74 5.18
N LEU A 150 4.93 14.94 6.20
CA LEU A 150 5.06 15.42 7.58
C LEU A 150 6.13 16.51 7.71
N ARG A 151 7.31 16.32 7.10
CA ARG A 151 8.38 17.33 7.11
C ARG A 151 7.97 18.64 6.47
N THR A 152 7.21 18.59 5.38
CA THR A 152 6.78 19.82 4.73
C THR A 152 5.71 20.55 5.54
N ILE A 153 4.82 19.81 6.22
CA ILE A 153 3.86 20.39 7.18
C ILE A 153 4.58 21.06 8.35
N MET A 154 5.62 20.42 8.91
CA MET A 154 6.45 21.03 9.96
C MET A 154 7.17 22.32 9.50
N CYS A 155 7.33 22.50 8.19
CA CYS A 155 8.04 23.61 7.55
C CYS A 155 9.39 24.00 8.21
N PRO A 156 10.35 23.07 8.42
CA PRO A 156 11.65 23.42 8.97
C PRO A 156 12.41 24.38 8.06
N LYS A 157 13.17 25.31 8.65
CA LYS A 157 14.18 26.06 7.90
C LYS A 157 15.29 25.11 7.42
N LEU A 158 15.61 25.11 6.12
CA LEU A 158 16.63 24.20 5.56
C LEU A 158 18.09 24.58 5.88
N THR A 159 18.32 25.40 6.90
CA THR A 159 19.65 25.83 7.35
C THR A 159 20.09 25.02 8.56
N LEU A 160 21.28 24.40 8.52
CA LEU A 160 21.84 23.69 9.66
C LEU A 160 22.71 24.62 10.54
N PRO A 161 22.73 24.44 11.88
CA PRO A 161 21.95 23.46 12.65
C PRO A 161 20.48 23.87 12.75
N ASN A 162 19.57 22.89 12.59
CA ASN A 162 18.14 23.10 12.77
C ASN A 162 17.62 22.12 13.83
N PRO A 163 16.95 22.61 14.90
CA PRO A 163 16.40 21.74 15.95
C PRO A 163 15.38 20.71 15.43
N TYR A 164 14.75 20.95 14.27
CA TYR A 164 13.77 20.05 13.64
C TYR A 164 14.34 18.70 13.24
N PHE A 165 15.65 18.61 13.00
CA PHE A 165 16.32 17.39 12.56
C PHE A 165 17.20 16.79 13.65
N HIS A 166 17.18 15.46 13.77
CA HIS A 166 18.01 14.74 14.73
C HIS A 166 19.37 14.42 14.11
N LYS A 167 20.42 14.97 14.73
CA LYS A 167 21.81 14.66 14.35
C LYS A 167 22.19 13.23 14.70
N GLN A 168 21.74 12.74 15.85
CA GLN A 168 21.84 11.34 16.23
C GLN A 168 20.60 10.61 15.74
N THR A 169 20.78 9.49 15.04
CA THR A 169 19.68 8.65 14.57
C THR A 169 19.04 7.93 15.76
N ILE A 170 17.76 8.23 16.03
CA ILE A 170 16.96 7.66 17.13
C ILE A 170 15.80 6.79 16.63
N GLY A 171 15.63 6.66 15.32
CA GLY A 171 14.53 5.96 14.66
C GLY A 171 13.37 6.86 14.21
N CYS A 172 13.52 8.18 14.27
CA CYS A 172 12.47 9.16 13.96
C CYS A 172 12.46 9.56 12.48
N ILE A 173 11.30 9.92 11.91
CA ILE A 173 11.16 10.46 10.55
C ILE A 173 12.10 11.65 10.22
N ASN A 174 12.57 12.37 11.24
CA ASN A 174 13.46 13.53 11.11
C ASN A 174 14.93 13.25 11.45
N ASP A 175 15.31 11.98 11.56
CA ASP A 175 16.72 11.62 11.61
C ASP A 175 17.41 12.01 10.31
N LEU A 176 18.55 12.71 10.45
CA LEU A 176 19.39 13.08 9.31
C LEU A 176 20.05 11.84 8.68
N CYS A 177 20.36 10.81 9.46
CA CYS A 177 21.12 9.66 8.99
C CYS A 177 22.40 10.09 8.24
N MET A 178 23.23 10.92 8.91
CA MET A 178 24.48 11.46 8.34
C MET A 178 25.38 10.35 7.79
N ASN A 179 25.35 9.18 8.43
CA ASN A 179 25.79 7.94 7.80
C ASN A 179 24.59 7.26 7.13
N LYS A 180 24.62 7.12 5.80
CA LYS A 180 23.50 6.55 5.02
C LYS A 180 23.01 5.20 5.54
N SER A 181 23.88 4.35 6.07
CA SER A 181 23.50 3.04 6.63
C SER A 181 22.53 3.14 7.82
N GLU A 182 22.51 4.27 8.52
CA GLU A 182 21.59 4.54 9.63
C GLU A 182 20.13 4.67 9.18
N ILE A 183 19.87 4.84 7.88
CA ILE A 183 18.51 4.83 7.33
C ILE A 183 17.77 3.53 7.70
N SER A 184 18.50 2.43 7.85
CA SER A 184 17.95 1.15 8.31
C SER A 184 17.34 1.24 9.72
N ILE A 185 17.94 2.01 10.63
CA ILE A 185 17.41 2.22 12.00
C ILE A 185 16.11 3.01 11.92
N LYS A 186 16.11 4.09 11.12
CA LYS A 186 14.94 4.93 10.85
C LYS A 186 13.77 4.12 10.29
N LEU A 187 14.03 3.28 9.28
CA LEU A 187 13.02 2.43 8.65
C LEU A 187 12.51 1.30 9.57
N ARG A 188 13.37 0.72 10.41
CA ARG A 188 13.01 -0.39 11.32
C ARG A 188 12.31 0.08 12.59
N THR A 189 12.50 1.34 12.97
CA THR A 189 11.82 1.99 14.10
C THR A 189 10.54 2.67 13.66
N ALA A 190 10.57 3.37 12.52
CA ALA A 190 9.48 4.09 11.87
C ALA A 190 8.61 4.93 12.82
N ASP A 191 9.27 5.75 13.64
CA ASP A 191 8.61 6.54 14.67
C ASP A 191 8.52 8.03 14.30
N VAL A 192 7.59 8.73 14.94
CA VAL A 192 7.55 10.19 14.99
C VAL A 192 7.70 10.56 16.46
N CYS A 193 8.92 10.94 16.86
CA CYS A 193 9.22 11.15 18.27
C CYS A 193 8.33 12.26 18.88
N PRO A 194 8.14 12.30 20.22
CA PRO A 194 7.26 13.27 20.87
C PRO A 194 7.56 14.73 20.50
N VAL A 195 8.84 15.08 20.34
CA VAL A 195 9.28 16.42 19.93
C VAL A 195 8.82 16.75 18.50
N CYS A 196 8.84 15.78 17.60
CA CYS A 196 8.36 15.96 16.23
C CYS A 196 6.83 16.05 16.17
N VAL A 197 6.13 15.26 16.98
CA VAL A 197 4.66 15.37 17.13
C VAL A 197 4.28 16.74 17.66
N GLU A 198 4.96 17.24 18.69
CA GLU A 198 4.72 18.59 19.24
C GLU A 198 4.86 19.67 18.17
N ARG A 199 5.93 19.61 17.35
CA ARG A 199 6.14 20.55 16.23
C ARG A 199 5.06 20.46 15.16
N LEU A 200 4.54 19.27 14.88
CA LEU A 200 3.42 19.11 13.94
C LEU A 200 2.14 19.75 14.50
N ASN A 201 1.89 19.56 15.80
CA ASN A 201 0.74 20.16 16.49
C ASN A 201 0.85 21.68 16.54
N GLU A 202 2.05 22.24 16.73
CA GLU A 202 2.30 23.69 16.65
C GLU A 202 1.98 24.27 15.26
N GLN A 203 2.14 23.48 14.19
CA GLN A 203 1.74 23.86 12.83
C GLN A 203 0.25 23.59 12.54
N GLY A 204 -0.51 23.08 13.51
CA GLY A 204 -1.94 22.83 13.38
C GLY A 204 -2.28 21.69 12.42
N ILE A 205 -1.48 20.61 12.41
CA ILE A 205 -1.82 19.40 11.64
C ILE A 205 -3.19 18.85 12.08
N ASP A 206 -3.98 18.33 11.13
CA ASP A 206 -5.20 17.57 11.43
C ASP A 206 -4.80 16.19 11.98
N ASP A 207 -5.29 15.85 13.18
CA ASP A 207 -5.00 14.56 13.84
C ASP A 207 -5.26 13.35 12.92
N ARG A 208 -6.30 13.40 12.07
CA ARG A 208 -6.61 12.30 11.14
C ARG A 208 -5.56 12.14 10.05
N VAL A 209 -4.90 13.23 9.67
CA VAL A 209 -3.77 13.20 8.72
C VAL A 209 -2.56 12.62 9.42
N LEU A 210 -2.26 13.06 10.66
CA LEU A 210 -1.17 12.53 11.45
C LEU A 210 -1.32 11.03 11.70
N ASP A 211 -2.49 10.59 12.14
CA ASP A 211 -2.83 9.18 12.37
C ASP A 211 -2.66 8.33 11.10
N GLN A 212 -3.11 8.84 9.94
CA GLN A 212 -2.91 8.14 8.67
C GLN A 212 -1.42 8.06 8.32
N CYS A 213 -0.64 9.13 8.50
CA CYS A 213 0.80 9.09 8.26
C CYS A 213 1.48 8.05 9.16
N ILE A 214 1.17 8.04 10.47
CA ILE A 214 1.70 7.07 11.44
C ILE A 214 1.29 5.64 11.05
N GLY A 215 0.03 5.43 10.66
CA GLY A 215 -0.46 4.14 10.19
C GLY A 215 0.26 3.63 8.94
N ILE A 216 0.58 4.52 7.99
CA ILE A 216 1.35 4.16 6.79
C ILE A 216 2.78 3.77 7.17
N ILE A 217 3.49 4.60 7.93
CA ILE A 217 4.90 4.30 8.29
C ILE A 217 5.01 3.02 9.13
N GLU A 218 4.08 2.75 10.05
CA GLU A 218 4.03 1.52 10.83
C GLU A 218 3.69 0.30 9.96
N GLY A 219 2.73 0.43 9.04
CA GLY A 219 2.40 -0.63 8.09
C GLY A 219 3.60 -1.00 7.22
N ILE A 220 4.32 -0.01 6.70
CA ILE A 220 5.57 -0.19 5.94
C ILE A 220 6.63 -0.88 6.80
N ARG A 221 6.87 -0.39 8.02
CA ARG A 221 7.83 -0.99 8.97
C ARG A 221 7.53 -2.45 9.25
N SER A 222 6.26 -2.78 9.49
CA SER A 222 5.83 -4.15 9.74
C SER A 222 6.12 -5.07 8.54
N GLN A 223 5.92 -4.60 7.31
CA GLN A 223 6.27 -5.34 6.09
C GLN A 223 7.79 -5.48 5.89
N LEU A 224 8.56 -4.42 6.16
CA LEU A 224 10.02 -4.43 6.11
C LEU A 224 10.59 -5.47 7.09
N LEU A 225 10.22 -5.39 8.37
CA LEU A 225 10.71 -6.30 9.40
C LEU A 225 10.33 -7.76 9.17
N PHE A 226 9.18 -7.99 8.54
CA PHE A 226 8.74 -9.33 8.15
C PHE A 226 9.63 -9.91 7.04
N ARG A 227 9.93 -9.12 5.99
CA ARG A 227 10.73 -9.56 4.85
C ARG A 227 12.22 -9.74 5.17
N GLU A 228 12.76 -8.93 6.06
CA GLU A 228 14.17 -9.01 6.45
C GLU A 228 14.50 -10.19 7.40
N GLY A 229 13.53 -11.07 7.70
CA GLY A 229 13.69 -12.16 8.67
C GLY A 229 14.02 -11.68 10.09
N SER A 230 13.90 -10.37 10.32
CA SER A 230 14.29 -9.67 11.55
C SER A 230 13.27 -9.83 12.66
N ARG A 231 12.01 -10.11 12.32
CA ARG A 231 11.07 -10.72 13.25
C ARG A 231 11.33 -12.23 13.24
N ARG A 232 11.77 -12.81 14.37
CA ARG A 232 11.29 -14.15 14.76
C ARG A 232 9.78 -14.13 14.51
N PRO A 233 9.14 -15.15 13.89
CA PRO A 233 7.73 -15.09 13.50
C PRO A 233 6.90 -14.57 14.67
N ARG A 234 6.58 -13.28 14.65
CA ARG A 234 5.99 -12.57 15.79
C ARG A 234 4.52 -12.51 15.48
N GLN A 235 3.77 -13.29 16.26
CA GLN A 235 2.31 -13.41 16.37
C GLN A 235 1.55 -13.07 15.09
N LEU A 236 1.01 -14.12 14.49
CA LEU A 236 -0.05 -14.04 13.51
C LEU A 236 -1.10 -13.00 13.97
N SER A 237 -1.38 -12.04 13.10
CA SER A 237 -2.46 -11.07 13.32
C SER A 237 -3.79 -11.78 13.50
N GLU A 238 -4.58 -11.31 14.46
CA GLU A 238 -5.98 -11.68 14.52
C GLU A 238 -6.69 -11.23 13.22
N ILE A 239 -7.53 -12.11 12.70
CA ILE A 239 -8.44 -11.83 11.60
C ILE A 239 -9.86 -11.66 12.12
N LYS A 240 -10.40 -10.47 11.89
CA LYS A 240 -11.71 -10.07 12.39
C LYS A 240 -12.69 -9.85 11.26
N LEU A 241 -13.84 -10.52 11.31
CA LEU A 241 -15.02 -10.20 10.50
C LEU A 241 -15.89 -9.21 11.28
N THR A 242 -16.00 -7.99 10.76
CA THR A 242 -16.81 -6.92 11.36
C THR A 242 -18.29 -7.05 11.02
N ASP A 243 -19.15 -6.37 11.79
CA ASP A 243 -20.60 -6.33 11.56
C ASP A 243 -20.98 -5.76 10.17
N ASN A 244 -20.11 -4.91 9.62
CA ASN A 244 -20.23 -4.38 8.26
C ASN A 244 -19.73 -5.36 7.18
N ASN A 245 -19.56 -6.65 7.52
CA ASN A 245 -19.16 -7.74 6.63
C ASN A 245 -17.80 -7.54 5.96
N LYS A 246 -16.86 -6.94 6.68
CA LYS A 246 -15.49 -6.70 6.21
C LYS A 246 -14.47 -7.45 7.07
N PHE A 247 -13.46 -8.00 6.41
CA PHE A 247 -12.35 -8.71 7.05
C PHE A 247 -11.17 -7.76 7.27
N TYR A 248 -10.62 -7.78 8.49
CA TYR A 248 -9.47 -6.98 8.86
C TYR A 248 -8.41 -7.83 9.59
N PHE A 249 -7.15 -7.58 9.26
CA PHE A 249 -6.01 -8.06 10.06
C PHE A 249 -5.67 -7.00 11.11
N THR A 250 -6.18 -7.18 12.34
CA THR A 250 -6.12 -6.16 13.40
C THR A 250 -4.70 -5.91 13.89
N GLY A 251 -3.87 -6.95 13.97
CA GLY A 251 -2.45 -6.88 14.32
C GLY A 251 -1.54 -6.29 13.22
N TYR A 252 -2.08 -6.01 12.03
CA TYR A 252 -1.37 -5.37 10.92
C TYR A 252 -1.93 -3.97 10.60
N GLY A 253 -2.29 -3.20 11.63
CA GLY A 253 -2.80 -1.83 11.45
C GLY A 253 -4.19 -1.77 10.82
N ASN A 254 -5.06 -2.73 11.16
CA ASN A 254 -6.41 -2.87 10.60
C ASN A 254 -6.41 -2.94 9.06
N LEU A 255 -5.53 -3.76 8.51
CA LEU A 255 -5.43 -3.97 7.06
C LEU A 255 -6.67 -4.71 6.53
N GLU A 256 -7.40 -4.10 5.60
CA GLU A 256 -8.65 -4.65 5.03
C GLU A 256 -8.38 -5.70 3.96
N LEU A 257 -8.97 -6.90 4.10
CA LEU A 257 -9.00 -7.92 3.07
C LEU A 257 -10.27 -7.79 2.20
N LYS A 258 -10.12 -7.18 1.02
CA LYS A 258 -11.24 -6.90 0.09
C LYS A 258 -11.64 -8.13 -0.74
N LEU A 259 -12.71 -8.80 -0.34
CA LEU A 259 -13.23 -10.02 -0.97
C LEU A 259 -14.59 -9.80 -1.66
N PHE A 260 -14.83 -10.55 -2.74
CA PHE A 260 -16.15 -10.64 -3.38
C PHE A 260 -17.11 -11.50 -2.54
N PRO A 261 -18.46 -11.40 -2.74
CA PRO A 261 -19.42 -12.12 -1.89
C PRO A 261 -19.15 -13.62 -1.74
N LEU A 262 -18.96 -14.37 -2.83
CA LEU A 262 -18.64 -15.81 -2.77
C LEU A 262 -17.29 -16.09 -2.08
N GLN A 263 -16.31 -15.19 -2.23
CA GLN A 263 -15.02 -15.32 -1.54
C GLN A 263 -15.18 -15.08 -0.03
N LYS A 264 -16.00 -14.10 0.36
CA LYS A 264 -16.32 -13.86 1.77
C LYS A 264 -17.02 -15.07 2.38
N VAL A 265 -17.95 -15.70 1.67
CA VAL A 265 -18.63 -16.92 2.12
C VAL A 265 -17.64 -18.04 2.38
N LEU A 266 -16.84 -18.40 1.37
CA LEU A 266 -15.83 -19.45 1.54
C LEU A 266 -14.90 -19.14 2.70
N TYR A 267 -14.47 -17.88 2.82
CA TYR A 267 -13.50 -17.52 3.82
C TYR A 267 -14.08 -17.52 5.24
N ALA A 268 -15.28 -16.98 5.44
CA ALA A 268 -15.99 -17.06 6.72
C ALA A 268 -16.24 -18.51 7.13
N PHE A 269 -16.67 -19.34 6.18
CA PHE A 269 -16.92 -20.77 6.41
C PHE A 269 -15.66 -21.48 6.91
N TYR A 270 -14.53 -21.38 6.20
CA TYR A 270 -13.30 -22.06 6.65
C TYR A 270 -12.63 -21.43 7.87
N LEU A 271 -12.93 -20.17 8.21
CA LEU A 271 -12.54 -19.58 9.49
C LEU A 271 -13.39 -20.12 10.65
N ASN A 272 -14.64 -20.48 10.37
CA ASN A 272 -15.52 -21.15 11.34
C ASN A 272 -15.16 -22.64 11.51
N HIS A 273 -14.73 -23.30 10.44
CA HIS A 273 -14.34 -24.71 10.36
C HIS A 273 -12.82 -24.90 10.19
N LEU A 274 -12.05 -24.60 11.23
CA LEU A 274 -10.58 -24.71 11.19
C LEU A 274 -10.09 -26.16 11.17
N GLU A 275 -10.93 -27.11 11.58
CA GLU A 275 -10.72 -28.56 11.38
C GLU A 275 -10.60 -28.93 9.90
N GLY A 276 -11.20 -28.11 9.04
CA GLY A 276 -11.25 -28.29 7.60
C GLY A 276 -12.39 -29.17 7.13
N VAL A 277 -12.77 -28.97 5.87
CA VAL A 277 -13.91 -29.66 5.22
C VAL A 277 -13.51 -30.03 3.81
N ARG A 278 -13.83 -31.27 3.39
CA ARG A 278 -13.57 -31.74 2.03
C ARG A 278 -14.58 -31.14 1.05
N LEU A 279 -14.20 -31.04 -0.22
CA LEU A 279 -15.07 -30.46 -1.25
C LEU A 279 -16.40 -31.22 -1.42
N ASN A 280 -16.39 -32.55 -1.29
CA ASN A 280 -17.60 -33.37 -1.36
C ASN A 280 -18.52 -33.20 -0.13
N GLU A 281 -17.95 -32.86 1.03
CA GLU A 281 -18.67 -32.62 2.29
C GLU A 281 -19.32 -31.22 2.32
N LEU A 282 -18.89 -30.27 1.48
CA LEU A 282 -19.50 -28.93 1.42
C LEU A 282 -21.00 -28.95 1.14
N SER A 283 -21.50 -30.02 0.51
CA SER A 283 -22.93 -30.18 0.26
C SER A 283 -23.76 -30.33 1.54
N ASP A 284 -23.19 -30.94 2.58
CA ASP A 284 -23.81 -31.09 3.90
C ASP A 284 -23.89 -29.74 4.63
N HIS A 285 -22.97 -28.83 4.35
CA HIS A 285 -22.91 -27.47 4.92
C HIS A 285 -23.67 -26.41 4.10
N LYS A 286 -24.51 -26.82 3.15
CA LYS A 286 -25.22 -25.89 2.25
C LYS A 286 -26.04 -24.83 3.00
N ALA A 287 -26.68 -25.19 4.11
CA ALA A 287 -27.48 -24.26 4.90
C ALA A 287 -26.64 -23.11 5.48
N GLU A 288 -25.44 -23.42 5.97
CA GLU A 288 -24.50 -22.43 6.52
C GLU A 288 -23.91 -21.54 5.42
N LEU A 289 -23.54 -22.11 4.27
CA LEU A 289 -23.05 -21.35 3.13
C LEU A 289 -24.10 -20.34 2.62
N LEU A 290 -25.37 -20.76 2.59
CA LEU A 290 -26.50 -19.87 2.26
C LEU A 290 -26.66 -18.75 3.30
N TYR A 291 -26.51 -19.07 4.59
CA TYR A 291 -26.56 -18.08 5.66
C TYR A 291 -25.49 -16.99 5.48
N TRP A 292 -24.22 -17.40 5.31
CA TRP A 292 -23.13 -16.45 5.06
C TRP A 292 -23.37 -15.62 3.79
N TYR A 293 -23.89 -16.23 2.71
CA TYR A 293 -24.14 -15.52 1.47
C TYR A 293 -25.18 -14.42 1.63
N ARG A 294 -26.30 -14.72 2.29
CA ARG A 294 -27.36 -13.75 2.60
C ARG A 294 -26.85 -12.61 3.46
N LYS A 295 -25.93 -12.90 4.39
CA LYS A 295 -25.30 -11.87 5.22
C LYS A 295 -24.42 -10.94 4.37
N PHE A 296 -23.72 -11.46 3.37
CA PHE A 296 -22.76 -10.69 2.57
C PHE A 296 -23.32 -10.02 1.30
N SER A 297 -24.46 -10.47 0.79
CA SER A 297 -25.10 -9.92 -0.42
C SER A 297 -26.54 -9.49 -0.13
N ASN A 298 -26.83 -8.21 -0.36
CA ASN A 298 -28.19 -7.64 -0.28
C ASN A 298 -28.86 -7.48 -1.66
N ALA A 299 -28.17 -7.83 -2.75
CA ALA A 299 -28.59 -7.50 -4.11
C ALA A 299 -29.14 -8.69 -4.92
N ASP A 300 -28.90 -9.92 -4.48
CA ASP A 300 -29.31 -11.12 -5.21
C ASP A 300 -30.65 -11.69 -4.69
N THR A 301 -31.48 -12.18 -5.61
CA THR A 301 -32.72 -12.91 -5.26
C THR A 301 -32.41 -14.28 -4.66
N ASN A 302 -33.32 -14.82 -3.85
CA ASN A 302 -33.16 -16.17 -3.25
C ASN A 302 -32.87 -17.26 -4.30
N ALA A 303 -33.43 -17.17 -5.50
CA ALA A 303 -33.14 -18.10 -6.59
C ALA A 303 -31.69 -18.01 -7.07
N GLN A 304 -31.19 -16.78 -7.30
CA GLN A 304 -29.81 -16.54 -7.71
C GLN A 304 -28.79 -16.98 -6.64
N ILE A 305 -29.11 -16.74 -5.36
CA ILE A 305 -28.29 -17.19 -4.23
C ILE A 305 -28.18 -18.72 -4.24
N ASN A 306 -29.31 -19.41 -4.36
CA ASN A 306 -29.34 -20.87 -4.39
C ASN A 306 -28.54 -21.46 -5.56
N THR A 307 -28.64 -20.87 -6.76
CA THR A 307 -27.84 -21.29 -7.92
C THR A 307 -26.35 -21.10 -7.67
N ARG A 308 -25.93 -19.91 -7.21
CA ARG A 308 -24.51 -19.63 -6.97
C ARG A 308 -23.90 -20.51 -5.89
N ILE A 309 -24.64 -20.82 -4.83
CA ILE A 309 -24.18 -21.76 -3.80
C ILE A 309 -24.18 -23.20 -4.32
N ALA A 310 -25.17 -23.61 -5.12
CA ALA A 310 -25.18 -24.93 -5.75
C ALA A 310 -23.96 -25.12 -6.68
N ASP A 311 -23.60 -24.09 -7.45
CA ASP A 311 -22.40 -24.10 -8.29
C ASP A 311 -21.11 -24.15 -7.45
N LEU A 312 -21.09 -23.47 -6.29
CA LEU A 312 -19.95 -23.42 -5.39
C LEU A 312 -19.67 -24.77 -4.72
N ILE A 313 -20.71 -25.49 -4.30
CA ILE A 313 -20.59 -26.80 -3.61
C ILE A 313 -20.49 -27.98 -4.58
N ASN A 314 -20.61 -27.74 -5.89
CA ASN A 314 -20.53 -28.80 -6.89
C ASN A 314 -19.10 -29.37 -6.95
N PRO A 315 -18.87 -30.65 -6.56
CA PRO A 315 -17.51 -31.21 -6.50
C PRO A 315 -16.86 -31.39 -7.88
N ILE A 316 -17.67 -31.43 -8.94
CA ILE A 316 -17.21 -31.59 -10.33
C ILE A 316 -17.01 -30.21 -11.00
N GLY A 317 -17.49 -29.13 -10.38
CA GLY A 317 -17.41 -27.78 -10.91
C GLY A 317 -16.06 -27.09 -10.64
N SER A 318 -15.75 -26.06 -11.43
CA SER A 318 -14.55 -25.22 -11.25
C SER A 318 -14.74 -24.08 -10.24
N SER A 319 -16.00 -23.77 -9.88
CA SER A 319 -16.36 -22.57 -9.10
C SER A 319 -15.60 -22.48 -7.77
N PHE A 320 -15.56 -23.55 -6.98
CA PHE A 320 -14.80 -23.60 -5.74
C PHE A 320 -13.32 -23.26 -5.95
N SER A 321 -12.66 -23.98 -6.86
CA SER A 321 -11.23 -23.85 -7.15
C SER A 321 -10.88 -22.44 -7.66
N GLU A 322 -11.72 -21.84 -8.50
CA GLU A 322 -11.57 -20.47 -8.97
C GLU A 322 -11.66 -19.46 -7.83
N LYS A 323 -12.69 -19.57 -6.99
CA LYS A 323 -12.89 -18.62 -5.87
C LYS A 323 -11.81 -18.78 -4.81
N LYS A 324 -11.41 -20.01 -4.50
CA LYS A 324 -10.26 -20.34 -3.63
C LYS A 324 -8.97 -19.73 -4.16
N SER A 325 -8.65 -19.97 -5.44
CA SER A 325 -7.43 -19.44 -6.06
C SER A 325 -7.40 -17.91 -6.05
N SER A 326 -8.50 -17.27 -6.46
CA SER A 326 -8.62 -15.82 -6.44
C SER A 326 -8.53 -15.22 -5.02
N LEU A 327 -9.17 -15.86 -4.02
CA LEU A 327 -9.04 -15.50 -2.61
C LEU A 327 -7.58 -15.61 -2.12
N ASN A 328 -6.94 -16.75 -2.37
CA ASN A 328 -5.56 -17.00 -1.95
C ASN A 328 -4.58 -16.02 -2.60
N ASN A 329 -4.81 -15.62 -3.84
CA ASN A 329 -4.02 -14.60 -4.53
C ASN A 329 -4.20 -13.21 -3.90
N LYS A 330 -5.41 -12.83 -3.48
CA LYS A 330 -5.64 -11.57 -2.75
C LYS A 330 -4.94 -11.56 -1.39
N ILE A 331 -5.00 -12.67 -0.64
CA ILE A 331 -4.30 -12.79 0.64
C ILE A 331 -2.78 -12.72 0.42
N LYS A 332 -2.25 -13.39 -0.61
CA LYS A 332 -0.83 -13.35 -0.99
C LYS A 332 -0.37 -11.95 -1.38
N ALA A 333 -1.15 -11.24 -2.19
CA ALA A 333 -0.84 -9.87 -2.59
C ALA A 333 -0.79 -8.92 -1.38
N LEU A 334 -1.68 -9.15 -0.40
CA LEU A 334 -1.81 -8.30 0.77
C LEU A 334 -0.76 -8.58 1.87
N LEU A 335 -0.47 -9.85 2.15
CA LEU A 335 0.39 -10.27 3.27
C LEU A 335 1.79 -10.76 2.86
N GLY A 336 2.03 -10.97 1.56
CA GLY A 336 3.21 -11.67 1.06
C GLY A 336 3.13 -13.18 1.22
N GLU A 337 4.08 -13.91 0.60
CA GLU A 337 4.02 -15.37 0.50
C GLU A 337 4.00 -16.09 1.85
N ASN A 338 4.92 -15.72 2.74
CA ASN A 338 5.17 -16.46 3.98
C ASN A 338 4.01 -16.33 4.99
N LEU A 339 3.46 -15.12 5.22
CA LEU A 339 2.29 -14.97 6.10
C LEU A 339 1.04 -15.59 5.50
N ALA A 340 0.85 -15.43 4.19
CA ALA A 340 -0.35 -15.89 3.54
C ALA A 340 -0.55 -17.41 3.69
N GLN A 341 0.50 -18.22 3.84
CA GLN A 341 0.36 -19.66 4.09
C GLN A 341 -0.49 -20.00 5.32
N GLN A 342 -0.52 -19.13 6.33
CA GLN A 342 -1.30 -19.34 7.56
C GLN A 342 -2.76 -18.95 7.39
N TYR A 343 -3.07 -18.02 6.47
CA TYR A 343 -4.42 -17.48 6.28
C TYR A 343 -5.10 -17.94 4.99
N LYS A 344 -4.38 -18.58 4.06
CA LYS A 344 -4.93 -19.16 2.83
C LYS A 344 -5.70 -20.43 3.12
N ILE A 345 -6.68 -20.72 2.27
CA ILE A 345 -7.30 -22.05 2.24
C ILE A 345 -6.30 -23.00 1.56
N GLY A 346 -5.70 -23.89 2.33
CA GLY A 346 -4.82 -24.97 1.87
C GLY A 346 -5.61 -26.23 1.47
N GLY A 347 -4.90 -27.27 1.03
CA GLY A 347 -5.47 -28.56 0.62
C GLY A 347 -5.52 -28.75 -0.90
N GLU A 348 -5.32 -29.99 -1.35
CA GLU A 348 -5.43 -30.40 -2.75
C GLU A 348 -6.79 -31.06 -3.07
N SER A 349 -7.05 -31.33 -4.34
CA SER A 349 -8.29 -32.00 -4.75
C SER A 349 -8.36 -33.41 -4.14
N GLY A 350 -9.43 -33.69 -3.41
CA GLY A 350 -9.62 -34.95 -2.66
C GLY A 350 -9.09 -34.92 -1.22
N GLU A 351 -8.37 -33.87 -0.83
CA GLU A 351 -7.94 -33.66 0.56
C GLU A 351 -8.88 -32.72 1.32
N VAL A 352 -8.63 -32.60 2.62
CA VAL A 352 -9.31 -31.64 3.49
C VAL A 352 -8.81 -30.23 3.17
N PHE A 353 -9.72 -29.32 2.85
CA PHE A 353 -9.40 -27.90 2.71
C PHE A 353 -9.51 -27.23 4.08
N LYS A 354 -8.53 -26.41 4.46
CA LYS A 354 -8.51 -25.72 5.75
C LYS A 354 -7.67 -24.46 5.74
N ILE A 355 -7.88 -23.61 6.74
CA ILE A 355 -7.02 -22.46 7.03
C ILE A 355 -6.20 -22.81 8.27
N ASN A 356 -4.89 -22.58 8.23
CA ASN A 356 -3.96 -23.01 9.31
C ASN A 356 -3.81 -21.98 10.45
N VAL A 357 -4.67 -20.97 10.49
CA VAL A 357 -4.64 -19.93 11.52
C VAL A 357 -5.10 -20.50 12.86
N ASP A 358 -4.50 -20.04 13.96
CA ASP A 358 -4.93 -20.40 15.31
C ASP A 358 -6.35 -19.87 15.59
N ARG A 359 -7.22 -20.68 16.21
CA ARG A 359 -8.59 -20.30 16.55
C ARG A 359 -8.64 -19.05 17.44
N HIS A 360 -7.66 -18.86 18.32
CA HIS A 360 -7.59 -17.67 19.19
C HIS A 360 -7.35 -16.37 18.42
N LEU A 361 -6.97 -16.46 17.15
CA LEU A 361 -6.73 -15.33 16.26
C LEU A 361 -7.89 -15.12 15.27
N VAL A 362 -9.02 -15.78 15.46
CA VAL A 362 -10.19 -15.64 14.60
C VAL A 362 -11.33 -15.03 15.40
N VAL A 363 -11.78 -13.85 14.99
CA VAL A 363 -12.93 -13.17 15.58
C VAL A 363 -14.03 -13.07 14.54
N LEU A 364 -15.03 -13.94 14.68
CA LEU A 364 -16.28 -13.88 13.92
C LEU A 364 -17.36 -13.21 14.77
N PRO A 365 -18.37 -12.56 14.16
CA PRO A 365 -19.50 -12.02 14.91
C PRO A 365 -20.17 -13.14 15.73
N GLU A 366 -20.40 -12.91 17.02
CA GLU A 366 -21.20 -13.85 17.83
C GLU A 366 -22.61 -13.90 17.27
N ASP A 367 -23.07 -15.08 16.83
CA ASP A 367 -24.45 -15.26 16.43
C ASP A 367 -25.03 -16.56 17.00
N ARG A 368 -26.05 -16.41 17.85
CA ARG A 368 -26.74 -17.46 18.63
C ARG A 368 -27.64 -18.36 17.78
N SER A 369 -27.51 -18.31 16.46
CA SER A 369 -28.39 -18.97 15.49
C SER A 369 -27.81 -20.26 14.89
N LEU A 370 -26.54 -20.58 15.15
CA LEU A 370 -25.88 -21.82 14.69
C LEU A 370 -25.70 -22.87 15.80
N THR A 371 -26.27 -22.66 17.00
CA THR A 371 -26.12 -23.58 18.16
C THR A 371 -27.11 -24.74 18.20
N TYR A 372 -27.94 -24.92 17.17
CA TYR A 372 -28.83 -26.08 17.06
C TYR A 372 -28.90 -26.57 15.62
N ALA A 373 -28.07 -27.57 15.32
CA ALA A 373 -28.34 -28.61 14.33
C ALA A 373 -27.81 -29.93 14.91
#